data_AF-A0A3A5V2R0-F1
#
_entry.id   AF-A0A3A5V2R0-F1
#
_cell.length_a   1.000
_cell.length_b   1.000
_cell.length_c   1.000
_cell.angle_alpha   90.00
_cell.angle_beta   90.00
_cell.angle_gamma   90.00
#
_symmetry.space_group_name_H-M   'P 1'
#
loop_
_entity.id
_entity.type
_entity.pdbx_description
1 polymer ?
#
loop_
_entity_poly.entity_id
_entity_poly.type
_entity_poly.pdbx_seq_one_letter_code
_entity_poly.pdbx_strand_id
1 'polypeptide(L)' 'MHQQKRNDSVSLQLLLEHSDSGPLSSSLVTEAEFSHHENEISLILTANSFSDIRARWNSIMRALIASEQSLEATGGGD' A
#
# COMPACT_ATOMS: atom_id res chain seq x y z
N MET A 1 -8.60 16.96 -34.68
CA MET A 1 -7.81 16.33 -33.61
C MET A 1 -8.62 16.41 -32.33
N HIS A 2 -9.20 15.30 -31.88
CA HIS A 2 -9.88 15.28 -30.58
C HIS A 2 -8.81 15.37 -29.49
N GLN A 3 -8.78 16.49 -28.76
CA GLN A 3 -7.99 16.58 -27.55
C GLN A 3 -8.57 15.55 -26.57
N GLN A 4 -7.82 14.48 -26.32
CA GLN A 4 -8.12 13.57 -25.21
C GLN A 4 -8.15 14.44 -23.95
N LYS A 5 -9.29 14.49 -23.25
CA LYS A 5 -9.33 15.00 -21.88
C LYS A 5 -8.25 14.25 -21.12
N ARG A 6 -7.17 14.92 -20.74
CA ARG A 6 -6.28 14.43 -19.69
C ARG A 6 -7.21 14.27 -18.48
N ASN A 7 -7.56 13.04 -18.13
CA ASN A 7 -8.26 12.80 -16.88
C ASN A 7 -7.43 13.44 -15.77
N ASP A 8 -8.06 14.20 -14.89
CA ASP A 8 -7.41 14.70 -13.69
C ASP A 8 -6.87 13.49 -12.92
N SER A 9 -5.59 13.50 -12.58
CA SER A 9 -4.96 12.40 -11.86
C SER A 9 -5.61 12.27 -10.49
N VAL A 10 -6.03 11.06 -10.16
CA VAL A 10 -6.54 10.72 -8.83
C VAL A 10 -5.38 10.29 -7.96
N SER A 11 -5.33 10.78 -6.72
CA SER A 11 -4.36 10.37 -5.72
C SER A 11 -5.05 9.78 -4.48
N LEU A 12 -4.47 8.71 -3.94
CA LEU A 12 -4.81 8.14 -2.63
C LEU A 12 -3.56 8.20 -1.76
N GLN A 13 -3.66 8.84 -0.61
CA GLN A 13 -2.59 8.86 0.40
C GLN A 13 -3.01 7.96 1.55
N LEU A 14 -2.06 7.15 2.03
CA LEU A 14 -2.27 6.23 3.13
C LEU A 14 -1.16 6.41 4.16
N LEU A 15 -1.58 6.48 5.41
CA LEU A 15 -0.75 6.49 6.60
C LEU A 15 -1.17 5.28 7.45
N LEU A 16 -0.22 4.41 7.76
CA LEU A 16 -0.45 3.23 8.60
C LEU A 16 0.48 3.31 9.80
N GLU A 17 -0.07 3.22 11.00
CA GLU A 17 0.70 3.14 12.24
C GLU A 17 0.56 1.72 12.81
N HIS A 18 1.68 1.02 12.97
CA HIS A 18 1.71 -0.35 13.49
C HIS A 18 3.04 -0.68 14.17
N SER A 19 3.00 -1.42 15.29
CA SER A 19 4.21 -1.88 16.00
C SER A 19 5.13 -2.70 15.11
N ASP A 20 4.55 -3.55 14.26
CA ASP A 20 5.25 -4.42 13.32
C ASP A 20 5.33 -3.82 11.91
N SER A 21 5.38 -2.49 11.81
CA SER A 21 5.47 -1.76 10.54
C SER A 21 6.69 -2.13 9.69
N GLY A 22 7.79 -2.58 10.29
CA GLY A 22 8.97 -3.04 9.54
C GLY A 22 8.70 -4.27 8.67
N PRO A 23 8.27 -5.39 9.25
CA PRO A 23 7.84 -6.55 8.46
C PRO A 23 6.70 -6.23 7.49
N LEU A 24 5.69 -5.45 7.91
CA LEU A 24 4.58 -5.05 7.04
C LEU A 24 5.06 -4.24 5.83
N SER A 25 5.98 -3.29 6.02
CA SER A 25 6.50 -2.45 4.92
C SER A 25 7.36 -3.27 3.94
N SER A 26 8.02 -4.33 4.40
CA SER A 26 8.78 -5.24 3.54
C SER A 26 7.91 -5.93 2.48
N SER A 27 6.62 -6.19 2.80
CA SER A 27 5.65 -6.74 1.85
C SER A 27 5.26 -5.76 0.73
N LEU A 28 5.54 -4.46 0.91
CA LEU A 28 5.15 -3.40 -0.03
C LEU A 28 6.22 -3.08 -1.07
N VAL A 29 7.45 -3.59 -0.91
CA VAL A 29 8.62 -3.25 -1.76
C VAL A 29 8.35 -3.50 -3.24
N THR A 30 7.52 -4.48 -3.59
CA THR A 30 7.14 -4.79 -4.97
C THR A 30 5.84 -4.12 -5.41
N GLU A 31 5.07 -3.55 -4.49
CA GLU A 31 3.69 -3.12 -4.71
C GLU A 31 3.55 -1.60 -4.83
N ALA A 32 4.36 -0.84 -4.10
CA ALA A 32 4.30 0.62 -4.09
C ALA A 32 5.61 1.26 -3.65
N GLU A 33 5.81 2.51 -4.07
CA GLU A 33 6.74 3.39 -3.39
C GLU A 33 6.14 3.79 -2.04
N PHE A 34 6.90 3.61 -0.97
CA PHE A 34 6.50 3.95 0.39
C PHE A 34 7.69 4.53 1.16
N SER A 35 7.38 5.20 2.24
CA SER A 35 8.34 5.57 3.29
C SER A 35 7.95 4.84 4.57
N HIS A 36 8.95 4.35 5.29
CA HIS A 36 8.79 3.69 6.58
C HIS A 36 9.69 4.39 7.60
N HIS A 37 9.10 4.86 8.68
CA HIS A 37 9.80 5.51 9.77
C HIS A 37 9.22 5.05 11.11
N GLU A 38 10.06 4.45 11.95
CA GLU A 38 9.65 3.86 13.24
C GLU A 38 8.46 2.90 13.07
N ASN A 39 7.27 3.33 13.53
CA ASN A 39 6.03 2.56 13.52
C ASN A 39 5.09 2.98 12.39
N GLU A 40 5.53 3.84 11.48
CA GLU A 40 4.68 4.48 10.48
C GLU A 40 5.09 4.07 9.06
N ILE A 41 4.10 3.69 8.24
CA ILE A 41 4.23 3.47 6.80
C ILE A 41 3.37 4.50 6.08
N SER A 42 4.00 5.27 5.20
CA SER A 42 3.38 6.32 4.38
C SER A 42 3.52 5.98 2.90
N LEU A 43 2.42 5.97 2.14
CA LEU A 43 2.44 5.73 0.68
C LEU A 43 1.43 6.62 -0.07
N ILE A 44 1.79 6.95 -1.32
CA ILE A 44 0.96 7.76 -2.21
C ILE A 44 0.75 6.99 -3.51
N LEU A 45 -0.51 6.70 -3.85
CA LEU A 45 -0.89 6.10 -5.12
C LEU A 45 -1.45 7.18 -6.03
N THR A 46 -0.93 7.27 -7.26
CA THR A 46 -1.44 8.17 -8.29
C THR A 46 -1.85 7.39 -9.53
N ALA A 47 -3.02 7.66 -10.09
CA ALA A 47 -3.47 7.05 -11.35
C ALA A 47 -4.46 7.93 -12.12
N ASN A 48 -4.77 7.55 -13.35
CA ASN A 48 -5.65 8.32 -14.25
C ASN A 48 -7.15 8.01 -14.05
N SER A 49 -7.48 7.12 -13.12
CA SER A 49 -8.86 6.74 -12.80
C SER A 49 -8.95 6.15 -11.39
N PHE A 50 -10.14 6.24 -10.78
CA PHE A 50 -10.45 5.53 -9.53
C PHE A 50 -10.37 4.01 -9.67
N SER A 51 -10.63 3.46 -10.87
CA SER A 51 -10.51 2.02 -11.11
C SER A 51 -9.06 1.55 -10.97
N ASP A 52 -8.12 2.33 -11.48
CA ASP A 52 -6.69 2.04 -11.38
C ASP A 52 -6.17 2.20 -9.94
N ILE A 53 -6.62 3.23 -9.22
CA ILE A 53 -6.34 3.39 -7.78
C ILE A 53 -6.85 2.18 -7.01
N ARG A 54 -8.10 1.75 -7.26
CA ARG A 54 -8.68 0.56 -6.60
C ARG A 54 -7.88 -0.70 -6.90
N ALA A 55 -7.43 -0.89 -8.15
CA ALA A 55 -6.62 -2.06 -8.51
C ALA A 55 -5.29 -2.11 -7.74
N ARG A 56 -4.60 -0.97 -7.65
CA ARG A 56 -3.34 -0.83 -6.89
C ARG A 56 -3.57 -1.02 -5.38
N TRP A 57 -4.59 -0.35 -4.85
CA TRP A 57 -5.02 -0.48 -3.46
C TRP A 57 -5.29 -1.94 -3.07
N ASN A 58 -6.01 -2.69 -3.91
CA ASN A 58 -6.29 -4.10 -3.66
C ASN A 58 -5.02 -4.96 -3.64
N SER A 59 -3.99 -4.63 -4.42
CA SER A 59 -2.71 -5.35 -4.38
C SER A 59 -1.99 -5.11 -3.06
N ILE A 60 -1.88 -3.85 -2.66
CA ILE A 60 -1.27 -3.42 -1.40
C ILE A 60 -1.97 -4.06 -0.21
N MET A 61 -3.31 -4.01 -0.16
CA MET A 61 -4.06 -4.60 0.95
C MET A 61 -3.88 -6.11 1.03
N ARG A 62 -3.79 -6.84 -0.10
CA ARG A 62 -3.50 -8.27 -0.07
C ARG A 62 -2.11 -8.56 0.47
N ALA A 63 -1.10 -7.76 0.09
CA ALA A 63 0.27 -7.91 0.60
C ALA A 63 0.34 -7.67 2.12
N LEU A 64 -0.30 -6.59 2.59
CA LEU A 64 -0.37 -6.26 4.01
C LEU A 64 -1.06 -7.36 4.83
N ILE A 65 -2.22 -7.85 4.37
CA ILE A 65 -2.95 -8.93 5.05
C ILE A 65 -2.12 -10.21 5.09
N ALA A 66 -1.45 -10.58 4.00
CA ALA A 66 -0.58 -11.77 3.98
C ALA A 66 0.61 -11.61 4.94
N SER A 67 1.17 -10.41 5.04
CA SER A 67 2.25 -10.11 5.97
C SER A 67 1.79 -10.17 7.42
N GLU A 68 0.62 -9.63 7.74
CA GLU A 68 -0.02 -9.70 9.07
C GLU A 68 -0.24 -11.16 9.49
N GLN A 69 -0.84 -11.97 8.62
CA GLN A 69 -1.04 -13.41 8.88
C GLN A 69 0.28 -14.16 9.11
N SER A 70 1.34 -13.80 8.38
CA SER A 70 2.67 -14.40 8.59
C SER A 70 3.28 -13.99 9.93
N LEU A 71 3.04 -12.76 10.39
CA LEU A 71 3.48 -12.29 11.71
C LEU A 71 2.75 -13.02 12.83
N GLU A 72 1.43 -13.13 12.73
CA GLU A 72 0.62 -13.87 13.71
C GLU A 72 1.04 -15.34 13.81
N ALA A 73 1.29 -15.99 12.67
CA ALA A 73 1.72 -17.39 12.63
C ALA A 73 3.12 -17.62 13.22
N THR A 74 3.99 -16.60 13.22
CA THR A 74 5.35 -16.68 13.77
C THR A 74 5.44 -16.17 15.22
N GLY A 75 4.50 -15.33 15.65
CA GLY A 75 4.40 -14.81 17.02
C GLY A 75 3.61 -15.68 18.00
N GLY A 76 2.75 -16.59 17.52
CA GLY A 76 1.94 -17.49 18.36
C GLY A 76 2.67 -18.72 18.94
N GLY A 77 4.00 -18.68 19.03
CA GLY A 77 4.85 -19.78 19.47
C GLY A 77 5.43 -19.60 20.88
N ASP A 78 4.62 -19.15 21.84
CA ASP A 78 4.94 -19.15 23.28
C ASP A 78 3.94 -20.02 24.05
#